data_AF-A0A529FQ91-F1
#
_entry.id   AF-A0A529FQ91-F1
#
_cell.length_a   1.000
_cell.length_b   1.000
_cell.length_c   1.000
_cell.angle_alpha   90.00
_cell.angle_beta   90.00
_cell.angle_gamma   90.00
#
_symmetry.space_group_name_H-M   'P 1'
#
loop_
_entity.id
_entity.type
_entity.pdbx_description
1 polymer ?
#
loop_
_entity_poly.entity_id
_entity_poly.type
_entity_poly.pdbx_seq_one_letter_code
_entity_poly.pdbx_strand_id
1 'polypeptide(L)'
;LKQAAKQLVDTLAQQAAAIKQIDKPVQFSIVPFAASVNVGTQNDNASWMDTYGLSPVHHENFDWTTLNATNKYAQKFNGIWYKKGSDWGEQEGQMLTRFSLYRDMKVVTSHERIVGSKRVVCDEYRSNHTCKRSHDEYDYNDTYGPFASWQGCVEDRPYPYNVNDAPASGGPNNIGTGVGDPATMFVPMFAPDEPGNHWYLTQDPDEAKPVTYGAANSWWNDDPSSTTGKTRQSNMAKYFQPRPIHAPVLSTGAGPNYSC
;
A
#
# COMPACT_ATOMS: atom_id res chain seq x y z
N LEU A 1 16.19 -17.60 22.46
CA LEU A 1 16.04 -16.13 22.62
C LEU A 1 14.75 -15.75 23.36
N LYS A 2 13.54 -16.00 22.82
CA LYS A 2 12.27 -15.62 23.49
C LYS A 2 12.13 -16.11 24.94
N GLN A 3 12.42 -17.38 25.21
CA GLN A 3 12.37 -17.95 26.56
C GLN A 3 13.38 -17.30 27.51
N ALA A 4 14.63 -17.12 27.07
CA ALA A 4 15.67 -16.48 27.86
C ALA A 4 15.35 -15.01 28.16
N ALA A 5 14.83 -14.26 27.17
CA ALA A 5 14.39 -12.88 27.38
C ALA A 5 13.21 -12.80 28.37
N LYS A 6 12.25 -13.73 28.27
CA LYS A 6 11.15 -13.82 29.23
C LYS A 6 11.65 -14.10 30.65
N GLN A 7 12.55 -15.07 30.81
CA GLN A 7 13.15 -15.38 32.10
C GLN A 7 13.91 -14.17 32.68
N LEU A 8 14.65 -13.42 31.85
CA LEU A 8 15.34 -12.20 32.27
C LEU A 8 14.34 -11.13 32.77
N VAL A 9 13.29 -10.86 31.99
CA VAL A 9 12.24 -9.90 32.37
C VAL A 9 11.56 -10.31 33.67
N ASP A 10 11.16 -11.58 33.78
CA ASP A 10 10.50 -12.11 34.98
C ASP A 10 11.40 -11.99 36.22
N THR A 11 12.70 -12.29 36.07
CA THR A 11 13.69 -12.18 37.16
C THR A 11 13.89 -10.75 37.61
N LEU A 12 14.08 -9.83 36.66
CA LEU A 12 14.27 -8.41 36.94
C LEU A 12 13.00 -7.77 37.54
N ALA A 13 11.81 -8.15 37.08
CA ALA A 13 10.54 -7.69 37.63
C ALA A 13 10.33 -8.17 39.08
N GLN A 14 10.72 -9.41 39.41
CA GLN A 14 10.67 -9.91 40.79
C GLN A 14 11.57 -9.11 41.74
N GLN A 15 12.78 -8.75 41.29
CA GLN A 15 13.68 -7.90 42.07
C GLN A 15 13.15 -6.48 42.22
N ALA A 16 12.55 -5.93 41.16
CA ALA A 16 11.91 -4.62 41.17
C ALA A 16 10.82 -4.51 42.25
N ALA A 17 10.01 -5.55 42.42
CA ALA A 17 8.93 -5.59 43.43
C ALA A 17 9.42 -5.50 44.88
N ALA A 18 10.69 -5.81 45.15
CA ALA A 18 11.31 -5.65 46.47
C ALA A 18 11.67 -4.18 46.79
N ILE A 19 11.74 -3.31 45.78
CA ILE A 19 12.13 -1.90 45.92
C ILE A 19 10.86 -1.04 46.10
N LYS A 20 10.54 -0.68 47.34
CA LYS A 20 9.31 0.08 47.68
C LYS A 20 9.44 1.61 47.65
N GLN A 21 10.66 2.13 47.49
CA GLN A 21 10.94 3.57 47.61
C GLN A 21 10.95 4.31 46.26
N ILE A 22 10.86 3.58 45.14
CA ILE A 22 10.92 4.12 43.78
C ILE A 22 9.69 3.61 43.05
N ASP A 23 8.98 4.50 42.37
CA ASP A 23 7.69 4.21 41.72
C ASP A 23 7.83 3.27 40.51
N LYS A 24 8.97 3.34 39.79
CA LYS A 24 9.30 2.49 38.63
C LYS A 24 10.76 2.02 38.71
N PRO A 25 11.08 1.05 39.60
CA PRO A 25 12.46 0.67 39.87
C PRO A 25 13.11 -0.10 38.71
N VAL A 26 12.30 -0.69 37.81
CA VAL A 26 12.77 -1.33 36.58
C VAL A 26 11.84 -0.97 35.43
N GLN A 27 12.43 -0.63 34.28
CA GLN A 27 11.73 -0.41 33.02
C GLN A 27 12.42 -1.23 31.93
N PHE A 28 11.64 -1.78 31.02
CA PHE A 28 12.13 -2.55 29.88
C PHE A 28 11.81 -1.79 28.59
N SER A 29 12.76 -1.82 27.67
CA SER A 29 12.55 -1.40 26.28
C SER A 29 13.01 -2.53 25.35
N ILE A 30 12.38 -2.63 24.19
CA ILE A 30 12.76 -3.58 23.15
C ILE A 30 13.18 -2.80 21.92
N VAL A 31 14.39 -3.06 21.44
CA VAL A 31 14.92 -2.45 20.21
C VAL A 31 15.00 -3.55 19.15
N PRO A 32 14.02 -3.63 18.24
CA PRO A 32 14.11 -4.54 17.11
C PRO A 32 15.17 -4.05 16.11
N PHE A 33 15.89 -5.00 15.51
CA PHE A 33 16.84 -4.72 14.41
C PHE A 33 16.21 -5.21 13.10
N ALA A 34 15.21 -4.47 12.62
CA ALA A 34 14.56 -4.68 11.34
C ALA A 34 13.97 -3.35 10.85
N ALA A 35 13.62 -3.27 9.56
CA ALA A 35 12.97 -2.07 9.00
C ALA A 35 11.53 -1.87 9.52
N SER A 36 10.90 -2.92 10.07
CA SER A 36 9.53 -2.88 10.58
C SER A 36 9.37 -3.75 11.83
N VAL A 37 8.28 -3.54 12.56
CA VAL A 37 7.93 -4.30 13.76
C VAL A 37 6.51 -4.82 13.66
N ASN A 38 6.32 -6.13 13.81
CA ASN A 38 4.98 -6.71 13.87
C ASN A 38 4.37 -6.55 15.27
N VAL A 39 3.35 -5.68 15.36
CA VAL A 39 2.53 -5.38 16.52
C VAL A 39 1.18 -6.12 16.51
N GLY A 40 0.91 -6.91 15.48
CA GLY A 40 -0.33 -7.69 15.31
C GLY A 40 -1.45 -6.91 14.62
N THR A 41 -2.26 -7.63 13.84
CA THR A 41 -3.31 -7.07 12.98
C THR A 41 -4.44 -6.40 13.74
N GLN A 42 -4.66 -6.78 15.00
CA GLN A 42 -5.69 -6.21 15.87
C GLN A 42 -5.44 -4.75 16.28
N ASN A 43 -4.27 -4.19 15.95
CA ASN A 43 -3.89 -2.82 16.30
C ASN A 43 -4.12 -1.82 15.16
N ASP A 44 -4.85 -2.18 14.11
CA ASP A 44 -5.10 -1.35 12.92
C ASP A 44 -5.80 0.00 13.22
N ASN A 45 -6.45 0.11 14.38
CA ASN A 45 -7.11 1.31 14.88
C ASN A 45 -6.51 1.87 16.18
N ALA A 46 -5.34 1.39 16.60
CA ALA A 46 -4.76 1.77 17.87
C ALA A 46 -4.45 3.28 17.92
N SER A 47 -4.69 3.91 19.07
CA SER A 47 -4.59 5.37 19.22
C SER A 47 -3.17 5.94 19.05
N TRP A 48 -2.15 5.08 19.03
CA TRP A 48 -0.75 5.44 18.80
C TRP A 48 -0.33 5.26 17.33
N MET A 49 -1.24 4.82 16.46
CA MET A 49 -0.99 4.70 15.02
C MET A 49 -1.50 5.89 14.21
N ASP A 50 -0.73 6.26 13.20
CA ASP A 50 -1.14 7.24 12.20
C ASP A 50 -2.12 6.61 11.19
N THR A 51 -3.39 6.58 11.55
CA THR A 51 -4.47 6.09 10.67
C THR A 51 -4.95 7.16 9.68
N TYR A 52 -4.49 8.40 9.82
CA TYR A 52 -4.95 9.58 9.07
C TYR A 52 -3.94 10.09 8.04
N GLY A 53 -2.69 9.64 8.11
CA GLY A 53 -1.61 10.10 7.24
C GLY A 53 -1.10 11.49 7.59
N LEU A 54 -1.01 11.79 8.88
CA LEU A 54 -0.50 13.07 9.38
C LEU A 54 1.00 13.05 9.67
N SER A 55 1.58 11.88 9.94
CA SER A 55 3.01 11.72 10.18
C SER A 55 3.79 12.13 8.93
N PRO A 56 4.91 12.86 9.09
CA PRO A 56 5.71 13.33 7.95
C PRO A 56 6.25 12.18 7.09
N VAL A 57 6.41 10.99 7.65
CA VAL A 57 6.93 9.80 6.94
C VAL A 57 5.83 8.90 6.35
N HIS A 58 4.55 9.20 6.61
CA HIS A 58 3.43 8.36 6.16
C HIS A 58 3.34 8.26 4.63
N HIS A 59 3.78 9.31 3.95
CA HIS A 59 3.74 9.41 2.49
C HIS A 59 5.11 9.23 1.83
N GLU A 60 6.12 8.76 2.56
CA GLU A 60 7.39 8.39 1.94
C GLU A 60 7.14 7.36 0.83
N ASN A 61 7.73 7.63 -0.35
CA ASN A 61 7.55 6.85 -1.59
C ASN A 61 6.15 6.89 -2.23
N PHE A 62 5.19 7.65 -1.68
CA PHE A 62 3.85 7.81 -2.25
C PHE A 62 3.61 9.24 -2.72
N ASP A 63 3.57 9.44 -4.04
CA ASP A 63 3.25 10.74 -4.65
C ASP A 63 1.78 10.80 -5.06
N TRP A 64 0.91 11.20 -4.13
CA TRP A 64 -0.53 11.34 -4.39
C TRP A 64 -0.88 12.34 -5.49
N THR A 65 0.02 13.27 -5.83
CA THR A 65 -0.24 14.25 -6.89
C THR A 65 -0.32 13.61 -8.28
N THR A 66 0.16 12.38 -8.42
CA THR A 66 -0.02 11.56 -9.63
C THR A 66 -1.46 11.12 -9.85
N LEU A 67 -2.32 11.16 -8.83
CA LEU A 67 -3.77 11.00 -8.97
C LEU A 67 -4.40 12.35 -9.36
N ASN A 68 -4.44 12.66 -10.64
CA ASN A 68 -4.86 13.97 -11.15
C ASN A 68 -5.88 13.92 -12.29
N ALA A 69 -6.57 12.79 -12.47
CA ALA A 69 -7.62 12.67 -13.49
C ALA A 69 -8.79 13.62 -13.17
N THR A 70 -9.45 14.14 -14.22
CA THR A 70 -10.46 15.21 -14.13
C THR A 70 -11.51 15.00 -13.03
N ASN A 71 -12.07 13.79 -12.92
CA ASN A 71 -13.09 13.44 -11.94
C ASN A 71 -12.63 12.35 -10.95
N LYS A 72 -11.33 12.02 -10.92
CA LYS A 72 -10.72 11.02 -10.02
C LYS A 72 -9.32 11.45 -9.60
N TYR A 73 -9.24 12.37 -8.65
CA TYR A 73 -7.97 12.96 -8.21
C TYR A 73 -7.80 12.91 -6.69
N ALA A 74 -6.56 13.16 -6.25
CA ALA A 74 -6.23 13.37 -4.85
C ALA A 74 -6.18 14.87 -4.54
N GLN A 75 -6.69 15.26 -3.37
CA GLN A 75 -6.58 16.63 -2.88
C GLN A 75 -6.13 16.64 -1.43
N LYS A 76 -5.13 17.47 -1.12
CA LYS A 76 -4.69 17.68 0.26
C LYS A 76 -5.50 18.80 0.91
N PHE A 77 -6.06 18.54 2.10
CA PHE A 77 -6.76 19.52 2.92
C PHE A 77 -6.35 19.33 4.38
N ASN A 78 -5.92 20.42 5.03
CA ASN A 78 -5.49 20.41 6.44
C ASN A 78 -4.44 19.34 6.81
N GLY A 79 -3.57 18.97 5.86
CA GLY A 79 -2.52 17.98 6.07
C GLY A 79 -2.89 16.57 5.60
N ILE A 80 -4.18 16.26 5.44
CA ILE A 80 -4.68 14.93 5.04
C ILE A 80 -4.98 14.92 3.54
N TRP A 81 -4.66 13.80 2.88
CA TRP A 81 -5.02 13.57 1.49
C TRP A 81 -6.39 12.90 1.40
N TYR A 82 -7.22 13.35 0.45
CA TYR A 82 -8.56 12.85 0.22
C TYR A 82 -8.76 12.45 -1.24
N LYS A 83 -9.60 11.43 -1.45
CA LYS A 83 -10.18 11.07 -2.73
C LYS A 83 -11.21 12.12 -3.14
N LYS A 84 -11.05 12.74 -4.30
CA LYS A 84 -11.93 13.81 -4.81
C LYS A 84 -12.36 13.58 -6.25
N GLY A 85 -13.62 13.91 -6.52
CA GLY A 85 -14.27 13.75 -7.82
C GLY A 85 -15.22 12.56 -7.86
N SER A 86 -16.22 12.67 -8.74
CA SER A 86 -17.36 11.75 -8.83
C SER A 86 -16.99 10.32 -9.17
N ASP A 87 -15.86 10.10 -9.86
CA ASP A 87 -15.45 8.78 -10.33
C ASP A 87 -14.84 7.92 -9.22
N TRP A 88 -14.70 8.47 -8.00
CA TRP A 88 -14.47 7.68 -6.79
C TRP A 88 -15.74 6.99 -6.28
N GLY A 89 -16.93 7.40 -6.74
CA GLY A 89 -18.21 6.86 -6.29
C GLY A 89 -18.38 6.98 -4.77
N GLU A 90 -18.75 5.88 -4.12
CA GLU A 90 -18.93 5.81 -2.66
C GLU A 90 -17.65 6.08 -1.85
N GLN A 91 -16.49 6.09 -2.51
CA GLN A 91 -15.22 6.39 -1.86
C GLN A 91 -14.85 7.87 -1.90
N GLU A 92 -15.64 8.71 -2.57
CA GLU A 92 -15.40 10.15 -2.59
C GLU A 92 -15.38 10.72 -1.16
N GLY A 93 -14.39 11.57 -0.87
CA GLY A 93 -14.20 12.17 0.44
C GLY A 93 -13.52 11.25 1.47
N GLN A 94 -13.25 9.98 1.15
CA GLN A 94 -12.42 9.13 2.01
C GLN A 94 -10.95 9.54 1.95
N MET A 95 -10.22 9.26 3.03
CA MET A 95 -8.81 9.60 3.16
C MET A 95 -7.93 8.65 2.32
N LEU A 96 -6.83 9.18 1.82
CA LEU A 96 -5.75 8.45 1.15
C LEU A 96 -4.62 8.20 2.16
N THR A 97 -4.53 6.95 2.61
CA THR A 97 -3.57 6.49 3.61
C THR A 97 -3.04 5.13 3.21
N ARG A 98 -1.98 4.65 3.88
CA ARG A 98 -1.49 3.29 3.66
C ARG A 98 -2.56 2.22 3.98
N PHE A 99 -3.43 2.47 4.96
CA PHE A 99 -4.59 1.62 5.20
C PHE A 99 -5.64 1.70 4.09
N SER A 100 -5.88 2.88 3.52
CA SER A 100 -6.79 2.98 2.39
C SER A 100 -6.25 2.17 1.20
N LEU A 101 -4.93 2.13 0.96
CA LEU A 101 -4.35 1.27 -0.08
C LEU A 101 -4.70 -0.21 0.16
N TYR A 102 -4.48 -0.77 1.35
CA TYR A 102 -4.91 -2.15 1.64
C TYR A 102 -6.40 -2.40 1.38
N ARG A 103 -7.26 -1.42 1.72
CA ARG A 103 -8.71 -1.53 1.53
C ARG A 103 -9.14 -1.42 0.07
N ASP A 104 -8.47 -0.56 -0.70
CA ASP A 104 -8.89 -0.17 -2.04
C ASP A 104 -8.28 -1.01 -3.14
N MET A 105 -7.12 -1.63 -2.87
CA MET A 105 -6.42 -2.47 -3.83
C MET A 105 -7.18 -3.76 -4.10
N LYS A 106 -7.55 -3.95 -5.37
CA LYS A 106 -8.36 -5.07 -5.83
C LYS A 106 -7.59 -5.97 -6.78
N VAL A 107 -7.94 -7.24 -6.76
CA VAL A 107 -7.48 -8.25 -7.72
C VAL A 107 -8.69 -8.91 -8.37
N VAL A 108 -8.57 -9.27 -9.65
CA VAL A 108 -9.57 -10.09 -10.33
C VAL A 108 -9.54 -11.50 -9.73
N THR A 109 -10.65 -11.94 -9.14
CA THR A 109 -10.80 -13.26 -8.51
C THR A 109 -11.56 -14.25 -9.40
N SER A 110 -12.33 -13.75 -10.35
CA SER A 110 -13.00 -14.53 -11.40
C SER A 110 -13.01 -13.72 -12.69
N HIS A 111 -12.81 -14.41 -13.81
CA HIS A 111 -12.75 -13.84 -15.15
C HIS A 111 -13.58 -14.71 -16.09
N GLU A 112 -14.87 -14.41 -16.21
CA GLU A 112 -15.82 -15.23 -16.97
C GLU A 112 -16.08 -14.61 -18.35
N ARG A 113 -15.80 -15.36 -19.42
CA ARG A 113 -16.08 -14.91 -20.79
C ARG A 113 -17.58 -14.88 -21.05
N ILE A 114 -18.10 -13.74 -21.51
CA ILE A 114 -19.50 -13.59 -21.89
C ILE A 114 -19.75 -14.39 -23.19
N VAL A 115 -20.75 -15.27 -23.19
CA VAL A 115 -21.08 -16.08 -24.36
C VAL A 115 -21.59 -15.19 -25.50
N GLY A 116 -21.03 -15.37 -26.70
CA GLY A 116 -21.44 -14.61 -27.88
C GLY A 116 -20.84 -13.21 -27.99
N SER A 117 -19.94 -12.81 -27.08
CA SER A 117 -19.28 -11.49 -27.10
C SER A 117 -18.11 -11.37 -28.08
N LYS A 118 -17.89 -12.39 -28.92
CA LYS A 118 -16.77 -12.38 -29.87
C LYS A 118 -16.89 -11.19 -30.82
N ARG A 119 -15.88 -10.32 -30.80
CA ARG A 119 -15.70 -9.23 -31.77
C ARG A 119 -14.40 -9.43 -32.53
N VAL A 120 -14.44 -9.26 -33.86
CA VAL A 120 -13.25 -9.29 -34.69
C VAL A 120 -12.70 -7.88 -34.78
N VAL A 121 -11.50 -7.67 -34.26
CA VAL A 121 -10.81 -6.38 -34.27
C VAL A 121 -9.70 -6.43 -35.31
N CYS A 122 -9.60 -5.37 -36.12
CA CYS A 122 -8.58 -5.29 -37.15
C CYS A 122 -7.34 -4.55 -36.65
N ASP A 123 -6.19 -5.23 -36.69
CA ASP A 123 -4.91 -4.72 -36.18
C ASP A 123 -4.13 -3.97 -37.27
N GLU A 124 -4.27 -4.42 -38.52
CA GLU A 124 -3.54 -3.86 -39.66
C GLU A 124 -4.47 -3.69 -40.86
N TYR A 125 -4.51 -2.48 -41.42
CA TYR A 125 -5.28 -2.14 -42.61
C TYR A 125 -4.40 -2.11 -43.86
N ARG A 126 -4.97 -2.56 -44.99
CA ARG A 126 -4.38 -2.36 -46.33
C ARG A 126 -4.57 -0.93 -46.80
N SER A 127 -3.85 -0.53 -47.85
CA SER A 127 -4.02 0.78 -48.51
C SER A 127 -5.43 1.05 -49.05
N ASN A 128 -6.23 0.00 -49.28
CA ASN A 128 -7.63 0.09 -49.71
C ASN A 128 -8.62 0.03 -48.52
N HIS A 129 -8.17 0.25 -47.28
CA HIS A 129 -8.97 0.20 -46.05
C HIS A 129 -9.61 -1.16 -45.72
N THR A 130 -9.23 -2.24 -46.41
CA THR A 130 -9.64 -3.59 -46.02
C THR A 130 -8.72 -4.16 -44.95
N CYS A 131 -9.27 -4.99 -44.06
CA CYS A 131 -8.49 -5.60 -43.00
C CYS A 131 -7.46 -6.60 -43.55
N LYS A 132 -6.21 -6.49 -43.11
CA LYS A 132 -5.10 -7.39 -43.47
C LYS A 132 -4.86 -8.45 -42.40
N ARG A 133 -4.84 -8.03 -41.13
CA ARG A 133 -4.63 -8.88 -39.96
C ARG A 133 -5.63 -8.48 -38.89
N SER A 134 -6.23 -9.48 -38.25
CA SER A 134 -7.23 -9.30 -37.22
C SER A 134 -7.05 -10.31 -36.10
N HIS A 135 -7.60 -10.01 -34.94
CA HIS A 135 -7.75 -10.95 -33.83
C HIS A 135 -9.19 -10.94 -33.31
N ASP A 136 -9.49 -11.93 -32.48
CA ASP A 136 -10.77 -12.01 -31.78
C ASP A 136 -10.60 -11.42 -30.37
N GLU A 137 -11.42 -10.45 -30.01
CA GLU A 137 -11.60 -10.03 -28.62
C GLU A 137 -12.94 -10.54 -28.07
N TYR A 138 -13.02 -10.64 -26.75
CA TYR A 138 -14.21 -11.08 -26.04
C TYR A 138 -14.51 -10.13 -24.88
N ASP A 139 -15.79 -9.97 -24.56
CA ASP A 139 -16.18 -9.33 -23.30
C ASP A 139 -16.14 -10.33 -22.15
N TYR A 140 -15.72 -9.85 -20.98
CA TYR A 140 -15.62 -10.63 -19.75
C TYR A 140 -16.41 -9.97 -18.62
N ASN A 141 -16.97 -10.81 -17.75
CA ASN A 141 -17.52 -10.41 -16.48
C ASN A 141 -16.51 -10.71 -15.38
N ASP A 142 -15.89 -9.65 -14.85
CA ASP A 142 -14.88 -9.76 -13.80
C ASP A 142 -15.50 -9.64 -12.42
N THR A 143 -15.09 -10.53 -11.53
CA THR A 143 -15.33 -10.37 -10.09
C THR A 143 -14.04 -9.91 -9.43
N TYR A 144 -14.15 -8.96 -8.51
CA TYR A 144 -13.02 -8.38 -7.80
C TYR A 144 -13.06 -8.74 -6.31
N GLY A 145 -11.89 -9.02 -5.75
CA GLY A 145 -11.69 -9.22 -4.31
C GLY A 145 -10.59 -8.32 -3.76
N PRO A 146 -10.47 -8.21 -2.42
CA PRO A 146 -9.35 -7.53 -1.80
C PRO A 146 -8.04 -8.24 -2.16
N PHE A 147 -6.99 -7.48 -2.47
CA PHE A 147 -5.69 -8.06 -2.81
C PHE A 147 -4.91 -8.52 -1.58
N ALA A 148 -4.84 -7.68 -0.56
CA ALA A 148 -4.07 -7.94 0.64
C ALA A 148 -4.69 -7.22 1.84
N SER A 149 -4.43 -7.73 3.04
CA SER A 149 -4.69 -7.03 4.30
C SER A 149 -3.37 -6.69 4.99
N TRP A 150 -3.38 -5.62 5.79
CA TRP A 150 -2.25 -5.28 6.66
C TRP A 150 -1.96 -6.44 7.63
N GLN A 151 -0.69 -6.86 7.74
CA GLN A 151 -0.27 -8.02 8.54
C GLN A 151 0.27 -7.66 9.93
N GLY A 152 0.05 -6.42 10.38
CA GLY A 152 0.41 -6.00 11.73
C GLY A 152 1.73 -5.26 11.85
N CYS A 153 2.40 -4.86 10.76
CA CYS A 153 3.69 -4.20 10.85
C CYS A 153 3.62 -2.68 10.85
N VAL A 154 4.48 -2.05 11.65
CA VAL A 154 4.69 -0.59 11.68
C VAL A 154 6.13 -0.24 11.32
N GLU A 155 6.31 0.96 10.78
CA GLU A 155 7.62 1.54 10.52
C GLU A 155 8.17 2.28 11.75
N ASP A 156 9.49 2.47 11.74
CA ASP A 156 10.15 3.33 12.71
C ASP A 156 9.67 4.78 12.59
N ARG A 157 9.73 5.52 13.71
CA ARG A 157 9.29 6.92 13.76
C ARG A 157 10.37 7.81 13.13
N PRO A 158 10.03 8.99 12.60
CA PRO A 158 11.04 9.95 12.15
C PRO A 158 12.00 10.35 13.28
N TYR A 159 13.25 10.67 12.91
CA TYR A 159 14.17 11.32 13.83
C TYR A 159 13.58 12.65 14.36
N PRO A 160 13.69 12.96 15.67
CA PRO A 160 14.46 12.25 16.70
C PRO A 160 13.69 11.17 17.49
N TYR A 161 12.45 10.87 17.12
CA TYR A 161 11.56 9.99 17.90
C TYR A 161 11.84 8.50 17.72
N ASN A 162 12.65 8.11 16.74
CA ASN A 162 13.16 6.73 16.63
C ASN A 162 14.11 6.32 17.75
N VAL A 163 14.76 7.27 18.41
CA VAL A 163 15.81 6.99 19.42
C VAL A 163 15.39 7.34 20.84
N ASN A 164 14.11 7.65 21.07
CA ASN A 164 13.61 8.02 22.39
C ASN A 164 12.21 7.46 22.67
N ASP A 165 11.76 7.59 23.91
CA ASP A 165 10.46 7.09 24.39
C ASP A 165 9.36 8.18 24.37
N ALA A 166 9.43 9.15 23.46
CA ALA A 166 8.38 10.18 23.35
C ALA A 166 7.01 9.53 23.16
N PRO A 167 5.97 9.93 23.92
CA PRO A 167 4.64 9.36 23.75
C PRO A 167 4.04 9.75 22.41
N ALA A 168 3.35 8.80 21.77
CA ALA A 168 2.54 9.07 20.59
C ALA A 168 1.43 10.07 20.95
N SER A 169 1.40 11.21 20.27
CA SER A 169 0.54 12.35 20.62
C SER A 169 -0.10 13.05 19.41
N GLY A 170 -0.03 12.46 18.22
CA GLY A 170 -0.63 13.00 17.01
C GLY A 170 -2.05 12.50 16.74
N GLY A 171 -2.86 13.32 16.09
CA GLY A 171 -4.17 12.91 15.59
C GLY A 171 -4.89 14.07 14.89
N PRO A 172 -6.05 13.84 14.26
CA PRO A 172 -6.87 14.92 13.73
C PRO A 172 -7.72 15.55 14.83
N ASN A 173 -8.03 16.83 14.69
CA ASN A 173 -9.17 17.44 15.36
C ASN A 173 -10.47 17.21 14.56
N ASN A 174 -11.58 17.72 15.09
CA ASN A 174 -12.92 17.58 14.48
C ASN A 174 -13.08 18.24 13.10
N ILE A 175 -12.08 18.99 12.63
CA ILE A 175 -12.05 19.64 11.30
C ILE A 175 -10.93 19.09 10.41
N GLY A 176 -10.33 17.96 10.79
CA GLY A 176 -9.30 17.26 10.01
C GLY A 176 -7.92 17.92 10.00
N THR A 177 -7.65 18.85 10.92
CA THR A 177 -6.30 19.42 11.15
C THR A 177 -5.55 18.58 12.17
N GLY A 178 -4.27 18.31 11.90
CA GLY A 178 -3.39 17.64 12.87
C GLY A 178 -3.26 18.42 14.18
N VAL A 179 -3.36 17.72 15.30
CA VAL A 179 -3.09 18.20 16.66
C VAL A 179 -1.99 17.36 17.31
N GLY A 180 -1.34 17.94 18.31
CA GLY A 180 -0.17 17.36 18.97
C GLY A 180 1.01 17.21 18.01
N ASP A 181 1.76 16.12 18.12
CA ASP A 181 2.91 15.86 17.25
C ASP A 181 2.74 14.57 16.43
N PRO A 182 2.25 14.66 15.18
CA PRO A 182 2.13 13.52 14.28
C PRO A 182 3.43 12.75 14.02
N ALA A 183 4.60 13.37 14.18
CA ALA A 183 5.88 12.70 14.02
C ALA A 183 6.17 11.68 15.15
N THR A 184 5.43 11.74 16.26
CA THR A 184 5.52 10.76 17.36
C THR A 184 4.67 9.49 17.14
N MET A 185 3.83 9.48 16.10
CA MET A 185 2.92 8.38 15.78
C MET A 185 3.64 7.28 15.00
N PHE A 186 3.23 6.02 15.21
CA PHE A 186 3.73 4.90 14.41
C PHE A 186 2.96 4.82 13.09
N VAL A 187 3.69 4.67 12.00
CA VAL A 187 3.12 4.59 10.65
C VAL A 187 2.87 3.12 10.29
N PRO A 188 1.67 2.75 9.82
CA PRO A 188 1.42 1.40 9.33
C PRO A 188 2.32 1.11 8.13
N MET A 189 2.96 -0.05 8.12
CA MET A 189 3.85 -0.44 7.04
C MET A 189 3.07 -0.73 5.75
N PHE A 190 3.56 -0.18 4.65
CA PHE A 190 3.19 -0.56 3.30
C PHE A 190 4.42 -0.47 2.42
N ALA A 191 4.93 -1.61 1.96
CA ALA A 191 6.04 -1.66 1.02
C ALA A 191 5.52 -1.26 -0.37
N PRO A 192 5.99 -0.15 -0.96
CA PRO A 192 5.58 0.23 -2.31
C PRO A 192 5.99 -0.84 -3.32
N ASP A 193 5.22 -0.94 -4.40
CA ASP A 193 5.60 -1.70 -5.58
C ASP A 193 6.81 -1.08 -6.26
N GLU A 194 7.89 -1.85 -6.34
CA GLU A 194 9.13 -1.46 -7.00
C GLU A 194 8.98 -1.55 -8.53
N PRO A 195 9.66 -0.66 -9.28
CA PRO A 195 9.52 -0.61 -10.73
C PRO A 195 10.09 -1.88 -11.34
N GLY A 196 9.24 -2.70 -11.92
CA GLY A 196 9.61 -4.07 -12.23
C GLY A 196 8.79 -4.66 -13.36
N ASN A 197 7.50 -4.89 -13.15
CA ASN A 197 6.72 -5.69 -14.07
C ASN A 197 5.59 -4.87 -14.70
N HIS A 198 5.52 -4.94 -16.02
CA HIS A 198 4.29 -4.69 -16.75
C HIS A 198 3.63 -6.03 -17.09
N TRP A 199 2.32 -6.17 -16.89
CA TRP A 199 1.53 -7.31 -17.35
C TRP A 199 0.46 -6.84 -18.33
N TYR A 200 0.07 -7.73 -19.25
CA TYR A 200 -1.00 -7.46 -20.20
C TYR A 200 -2.27 -6.95 -19.51
N LEU A 201 -2.77 -5.82 -19.99
CA LEU A 201 -3.99 -5.16 -19.54
C LEU A 201 -5.15 -5.38 -20.51
N THR A 202 -4.84 -5.77 -21.75
CA THR A 202 -5.79 -5.86 -22.85
C THR A 202 -5.69 -7.21 -23.55
N GLN A 203 -6.59 -7.44 -24.50
CA GLN A 203 -6.56 -8.59 -25.40
C GLN A 203 -5.79 -8.29 -26.70
N ASP A 204 -5.24 -7.07 -26.82
CA ASP A 204 -4.52 -6.63 -28.00
C ASP A 204 -3.23 -7.46 -28.15
N PRO A 205 -3.09 -8.26 -29.23
CA PRO A 205 -1.89 -9.07 -29.45
C PRO A 205 -0.64 -8.21 -29.69
N ASP A 206 -0.80 -6.93 -30.04
CA ASP A 206 0.27 -5.97 -30.24
C ASP A 206 0.58 -5.15 -28.97
N GLU A 207 -0.15 -5.37 -27.86
CA GLU A 207 0.19 -4.78 -26.58
C GLU A 207 1.65 -5.08 -26.24
N ALA A 208 2.38 -4.03 -25.80
CA ALA A 208 3.79 -4.15 -25.48
C ALA A 208 4.00 -5.29 -24.48
N LYS A 209 4.87 -6.24 -24.86
CA LYS A 209 5.16 -7.42 -24.04
C LYS A 209 5.53 -6.99 -22.62
N PRO A 210 5.10 -7.77 -21.60
CA PRO A 210 5.60 -7.66 -20.24
C PRO A 210 7.12 -7.46 -20.22
N VAL A 211 7.56 -6.35 -19.63
CA VAL A 211 8.98 -6.11 -19.36
C VAL A 211 9.20 -6.30 -17.87
N THR A 212 10.23 -7.06 -17.52
CA THR A 212 10.68 -7.26 -16.15
C THR A 212 12.01 -6.54 -15.93
N TYR A 213 12.06 -5.64 -14.95
CA TYR A 213 13.27 -4.87 -14.61
C TYR A 213 14.07 -5.48 -13.43
N GLY A 214 13.61 -6.61 -12.87
CA GLY A 214 14.35 -7.38 -11.87
C GLY A 214 14.35 -6.81 -10.45
N ALA A 215 13.38 -5.95 -10.12
CA ALA A 215 13.21 -5.43 -8.76
C ALA A 215 12.74 -6.52 -7.79
N ALA A 216 13.18 -6.43 -6.52
CA ALA A 216 12.99 -7.47 -5.52
C ALA A 216 11.53 -7.57 -5.07
N ASN A 217 10.85 -6.44 -4.95
CA ASN A 217 9.44 -6.36 -4.56
C ASN A 217 8.61 -5.66 -5.65
N SER A 218 8.61 -6.22 -6.85
CA SER A 218 7.66 -5.83 -7.92
C SER A 218 6.48 -6.79 -8.00
N TRP A 219 5.31 -6.28 -7.68
CA TRP A 219 4.09 -7.02 -7.42
C TRP A 219 2.81 -6.37 -7.95
N TRP A 220 2.90 -5.14 -8.46
CA TRP A 220 1.81 -4.38 -9.07
C TRP A 220 2.15 -3.91 -10.49
N ASN A 221 1.13 -3.64 -11.29
CA ASN A 221 1.32 -3.36 -12.71
C ASN A 221 1.86 -1.94 -12.90
N ASP A 222 3.03 -1.82 -13.52
CA ASP A 222 3.60 -0.52 -13.89
C ASP A 222 2.92 0.08 -15.11
N ASP A 223 2.98 1.40 -15.25
CA ASP A 223 2.54 2.09 -16.47
C ASP A 223 3.55 1.86 -17.61
N PRO A 224 3.16 1.18 -18.71
CA PRO A 224 4.05 0.86 -19.81
C PRO A 224 4.48 2.10 -20.61
N SER A 225 3.75 3.21 -20.53
CA SER A 225 4.09 4.47 -21.20
C SER A 225 5.27 5.20 -20.53
N SER A 226 5.59 4.83 -19.29
CA SER A 226 6.67 5.44 -18.52
C SER A 226 8.04 4.91 -18.92
N THR A 227 9.01 5.80 -19.08
CA THR A 227 10.40 5.47 -19.47
C THR A 227 11.38 5.36 -18.30
N THR A 228 10.96 5.66 -17.05
CA THR A 228 11.86 5.61 -15.88
C THR A 228 11.26 4.84 -14.71
N GLY A 229 12.11 4.11 -13.98
CA GLY A 229 11.70 3.39 -12.77
C GLY A 229 11.15 4.32 -11.67
N LYS A 230 11.70 5.53 -11.54
CA LYS A 230 11.23 6.52 -10.56
C LYS A 230 9.75 6.87 -10.78
N THR A 231 9.38 7.19 -12.02
CA THR A 231 7.99 7.54 -12.38
C THR A 231 7.04 6.37 -12.13
N ARG A 232 7.46 5.14 -12.44
CA ARG A 232 6.67 3.93 -12.20
C ARG A 232 6.44 3.64 -10.71
N GLN A 233 7.49 3.81 -9.91
CA GLN A 233 7.42 3.60 -8.46
C GLN A 233 6.51 4.62 -7.77
N SER A 234 6.62 5.90 -8.13
CA SER A 234 5.85 6.97 -7.50
C SER A 234 4.43 7.12 -8.04
N ASN A 235 4.07 6.43 -9.13
CA ASN A 235 2.75 6.53 -9.73
C ASN A 235 1.70 5.84 -8.83
N MET A 236 0.86 6.65 -8.19
CA MET A 236 -0.18 6.15 -7.29
C MET A 236 -1.44 5.66 -8.02
N ALA A 237 -1.65 6.08 -9.27
CA ALA A 237 -2.81 5.66 -10.05
C ALA A 237 -2.87 4.14 -10.23
N LYS A 238 -1.71 3.48 -10.28
CA LYS A 238 -1.63 2.02 -10.46
C LYS A 238 -2.38 1.26 -9.38
N TYR A 239 -2.29 1.67 -8.11
CA TYR A 239 -2.93 0.97 -6.97
C TYR A 239 -4.47 1.03 -7.00
N PHE A 240 -5.06 1.86 -7.86
CA PHE A 240 -6.50 1.97 -8.06
C PHE A 240 -6.99 1.33 -9.37
N GLN A 241 -6.10 0.61 -10.05
CA GLN A 241 -6.44 -0.30 -11.14
C GLN A 241 -6.40 -1.74 -10.61
N PRO A 242 -7.36 -2.60 -10.98
CA PRO A 242 -7.36 -3.97 -10.50
C PRO A 242 -6.16 -4.75 -11.03
N ARG A 243 -5.53 -5.56 -10.17
CA ARG A 243 -4.47 -6.47 -10.58
C ARG A 243 -5.03 -7.56 -11.50
N PRO A 244 -4.44 -7.79 -12.70
CA PRO A 244 -4.91 -8.80 -13.64
C PRO A 244 -4.86 -10.22 -13.07
N ILE A 245 -5.80 -11.09 -13.48
CA ILE A 245 -5.88 -12.50 -13.01
C ILE A 245 -4.66 -13.34 -13.41
N HIS A 246 -3.97 -12.97 -14.49
CA HIS A 246 -2.78 -13.68 -14.97
C HIS A 246 -1.48 -13.19 -14.33
N ALA A 247 -1.53 -12.19 -13.44
CA ALA A 247 -0.36 -11.78 -12.68
C ALA A 247 0.06 -12.92 -11.73
N PRO A 248 1.37 -13.23 -11.61
CA PRO A 248 1.86 -14.31 -10.76
C PRO A 248 1.36 -14.20 -9.31
N VAL A 249 1.11 -15.34 -8.67
CA VAL A 249 0.87 -15.37 -7.22
C VAL A 249 2.15 -14.95 -6.51
N LEU A 250 2.04 -14.04 -5.55
CA LEU A 250 3.19 -13.58 -4.79
C LEU A 250 3.69 -14.67 -3.84
N SER A 251 5.02 -14.79 -3.70
CA SER A 251 5.62 -15.60 -2.65
C SER A 251 5.33 -15.01 -1.27
N THR A 252 5.43 -15.85 -0.23
CA THR A 252 5.39 -15.38 1.16
C THR A 252 6.43 -14.28 1.38
N GLY A 253 6.01 -13.20 2.04
CA GLY A 253 6.88 -12.06 2.32
C GLY A 253 7.08 -11.10 1.16
N ALA A 254 6.39 -11.26 0.03
CA ALA A 254 6.34 -10.27 -1.06
C ALA A 254 5.06 -9.42 -1.01
N GLY A 255 5.04 -8.33 -1.76
CA GLY A 255 3.86 -7.48 -1.88
C GLY A 255 3.87 -6.29 -0.92
N PRO A 256 2.69 -5.76 -0.56
CA PRO A 256 2.59 -4.58 0.30
C PRO A 256 3.04 -4.84 1.73
N ASN A 257 3.11 -6.11 2.15
CA ASN A 257 3.64 -6.53 3.45
C ASN A 257 5.10 -7.00 3.38
N TYR A 258 5.85 -6.69 2.32
CA TYR A 258 7.26 -7.08 2.22
C TYR A 258 8.07 -6.51 3.38
N SER A 259 8.91 -7.35 4.03
CA SER A 259 9.62 -7.04 5.28
C SER A 259 8.74 -6.89 6.54
N CYS A 260 7.50 -7.37 6.47
CA CYS A 260 6.72 -7.89 7.60
C CYS A 260 6.86 -9.42 7.64
#